data_AF-A0A8B5WHB0-F1
#
_entry.id   AF-A0A8B5WHB0-F1
#
_cell.length_a   1.000
_cell.length_b   1.000
_cell.length_c   1.000
_cell.angle_alpha   90.00
_cell.angle_beta   90.00
_cell.angle_gamma   90.00
#
_symmetry.space_group_name_H-M   'P 1'
#
loop_
_entity.id
_entity.type
_entity.pdbx_description
1 polymer ?
#
loop_
_entity_poly.entity_id
_entity_poly.type
_entity_poly.pdbx_seq_one_letter_code
_entity_poly.pdbx_strand_id
1 'polypeptide(L)'
;GDYASVGGGHMNVASGRGATIPGGRDNQATGEGSFAAGRWARSNHNHSFVWSDNSGLLPSNRLFTSETNNEFAVRAAGGVRLVTNVNSDGDPTSGVFLAPGGSAWGSVSDRNAKMAIEYPAPGQVLQSVLALPIAEYSYRSQDESIRHMGPMAQDFFPLFGLGENELRVNAVNLAGISLAAIQGLHAELESERATNQRLSGELAALRARVDEMSAQQAETSELKDRLARLEAVLLDGPSVAGK
;
A
#
# COMPACT_ATOMS: atom_id res chain seq x y z
N GLY A 1 -7.31 -7.94 -47.35
CA GLY A 1 -6.83 -6.65 -47.85
C GLY A 1 -5.44 -6.82 -48.39
N ASP A 2 -4.87 -5.76 -48.95
CA ASP A 2 -3.47 -5.81 -49.43
C ASP A 2 -2.54 -6.20 -48.28
N TYR A 3 -1.58 -7.09 -48.56
CA TYR A 3 -0.60 -7.60 -47.58
C TYR A 3 -1.19 -8.37 -46.40
N ALA A 4 -2.47 -8.76 -46.44
CA ALA A 4 -3.06 -9.59 -45.40
C ALA A 4 -2.50 -11.02 -45.45
N SER A 5 -2.33 -11.65 -44.29
CA SER A 5 -1.82 -13.02 -44.20
C SER A 5 -2.58 -13.86 -43.18
N VAL A 6 -2.80 -15.12 -43.55
CA VAL A 6 -3.22 -16.19 -42.64
C VAL A 6 -2.13 -17.25 -42.70
N GLY A 7 -1.36 -17.39 -41.63
CA GLY A 7 -0.24 -18.34 -41.55
C GLY A 7 -0.68 -19.81 -41.44
N GLY A 8 -1.91 -20.06 -40.98
CA GLY A 8 -2.50 -21.40 -40.89
C GLY A 8 -3.78 -21.45 -40.07
N GLY A 9 -4.19 -22.67 -39.69
CA GLY A 9 -5.36 -22.90 -38.86
C GLY A 9 -6.67 -23.12 -39.63
N HIS A 10 -7.81 -22.89 -38.99
CA HIS A 10 -9.13 -23.25 -39.52
C HIS A 10 -10.15 -22.11 -39.39
N MET A 11 -10.85 -21.77 -40.47
CA MET A 11 -11.89 -20.73 -40.51
C MET A 11 -11.42 -19.33 -40.05
N ASN A 12 -10.21 -18.94 -40.45
CA ASN A 12 -9.65 -17.62 -40.15
C ASN A 12 -9.93 -16.63 -41.29
N VAL A 13 -10.20 -15.36 -40.96
CA VAL A 13 -10.47 -14.30 -41.94
C VAL A 13 -9.58 -13.09 -41.68
N ALA A 14 -8.55 -12.90 -42.50
CA ALA A 14 -7.73 -11.68 -42.52
C ALA A 14 -8.13 -10.82 -43.72
N SER A 15 -8.89 -9.75 -43.50
CA SER A 15 -9.42 -8.90 -44.58
C SER A 15 -8.95 -7.44 -44.51
N GLY A 16 -8.41 -6.98 -43.39
CA GLY A 16 -7.79 -5.65 -43.29
C GLY A 16 -6.51 -5.53 -44.12
N ARG A 17 -6.08 -4.32 -44.45
CA ARG A 17 -4.77 -4.08 -45.07
C ARG A 17 -3.67 -4.39 -44.05
N GLY A 18 -2.69 -5.23 -44.40
CA GLY A 18 -1.63 -5.66 -43.49
C GLY A 18 -2.09 -6.52 -42.29
N ALA A 19 -3.34 -6.99 -42.30
CA ALA A 19 -3.90 -7.80 -41.23
C ALA A 19 -3.21 -9.17 -41.16
N THR A 20 -2.88 -9.64 -39.96
CA THR A 20 -2.14 -10.89 -39.75
C THR A 20 -2.85 -11.82 -38.78
N ILE A 21 -3.07 -13.06 -39.22
CA ILE A 21 -3.50 -14.17 -38.35
C ILE A 21 -2.44 -15.26 -38.44
N PRO A 22 -1.57 -15.45 -37.43
CA PRO A 22 -0.50 -16.44 -37.51
C PRO A 22 -1.03 -17.89 -37.47
N GLY A 23 -2.24 -18.10 -36.94
CA GLY A 23 -2.85 -19.42 -36.83
C GLY A 23 -4.08 -19.41 -35.92
N GLY A 24 -4.48 -20.61 -35.47
CA GLY A 24 -5.62 -20.79 -34.58
C GLY A 24 -6.92 -21.07 -35.32
N ARG A 25 -8.06 -20.78 -34.69
CA ARG A 25 -9.37 -21.16 -35.24
C ARG A 25 -10.43 -20.08 -35.06
N ASP A 26 -11.22 -19.86 -36.11
CA ASP A 26 -12.38 -18.95 -36.10
C ASP A 26 -12.01 -17.48 -35.78
N ASN A 27 -10.78 -17.07 -36.08
CA ASN A 27 -10.26 -15.71 -35.84
C ASN A 27 -10.61 -14.76 -36.99
N GLN A 28 -10.72 -13.47 -36.69
CA GLN A 28 -10.91 -12.40 -37.69
C GLN A 28 -10.01 -11.21 -37.39
N ALA A 29 -9.35 -10.72 -38.43
CA ALA A 29 -8.53 -9.52 -38.41
C ALA A 29 -8.98 -8.62 -39.58
N THR A 30 -9.87 -7.67 -39.30
CA THR A 30 -10.46 -6.77 -40.32
C THR A 30 -9.92 -5.34 -40.25
N GLY A 31 -9.33 -4.92 -39.13
CA GLY A 31 -8.69 -3.61 -39.02
C GLY A 31 -7.41 -3.48 -39.85
N GLU A 32 -7.04 -2.28 -40.25
CA GLU A 32 -5.73 -2.01 -40.85
C GLU A 32 -4.61 -2.34 -39.85
N GLY A 33 -3.60 -3.10 -40.27
CA GLY A 33 -2.48 -3.54 -39.43
C GLY A 33 -2.89 -4.37 -38.21
N SER A 34 -4.07 -5.00 -38.25
CA SER A 34 -4.63 -5.77 -37.13
C SER A 34 -3.97 -7.15 -36.96
N PHE A 35 -3.96 -7.66 -35.73
CA PHE A 35 -3.42 -8.97 -35.39
C PHE A 35 -4.44 -9.77 -34.56
N ALA A 36 -4.78 -10.98 -34.99
CA ALA A 36 -5.67 -11.87 -34.23
C ALA A 36 -5.09 -13.28 -34.12
N ALA A 37 -5.06 -13.83 -32.90
CA ALA A 37 -4.51 -15.17 -32.64
C ALA A 37 -5.30 -15.95 -31.57
N GLY A 38 -5.21 -17.28 -31.63
CA GLY A 38 -5.88 -18.18 -30.69
C GLY A 38 -7.21 -18.69 -31.21
N ARG A 39 -8.31 -18.54 -30.46
CA ARG A 39 -9.65 -18.98 -30.89
C ARG A 39 -10.71 -17.89 -30.70
N TRP A 40 -11.48 -17.64 -31.76
CA TRP A 40 -12.53 -16.61 -31.80
C TRP A 40 -12.05 -15.17 -31.45
N ALA A 41 -10.77 -14.87 -31.70
CA ALA A 41 -10.24 -13.52 -31.60
C ALA A 41 -10.75 -12.64 -32.74
N ARG A 42 -11.22 -11.42 -32.44
CA ARG A 42 -11.78 -10.46 -33.40
C ARG A 42 -11.04 -9.11 -33.28
N SER A 43 -10.03 -8.91 -34.10
CA SER A 43 -9.27 -7.67 -34.20
C SER A 43 -9.89 -6.79 -35.28
N ASN A 44 -10.95 -6.08 -34.90
CA ASN A 44 -11.79 -5.31 -35.81
C ASN A 44 -11.34 -3.85 -35.96
N HIS A 45 -10.66 -3.32 -34.94
CA HIS A 45 -10.12 -1.96 -34.93
C HIS A 45 -8.70 -1.89 -35.50
N ASN A 46 -8.31 -0.73 -36.02
CA ASN A 46 -7.00 -0.53 -36.63
C ASN A 46 -5.89 -0.66 -35.59
N HIS A 47 -4.79 -1.30 -36.00
CA HIS A 47 -3.58 -1.52 -35.19
C HIS A 47 -3.84 -2.23 -33.86
N SER A 48 -4.97 -2.94 -33.73
CA SER A 48 -5.26 -3.73 -32.54
C SER A 48 -4.59 -5.10 -32.60
N PHE A 49 -4.27 -5.65 -31.44
CA PHE A 49 -3.66 -6.95 -31.23
C PHE A 49 -4.54 -7.75 -30.28
N VAL A 50 -5.20 -8.79 -30.77
CA VAL A 50 -6.15 -9.59 -30.01
C VAL A 50 -5.66 -11.03 -29.87
N TRP A 51 -5.41 -11.45 -28.64
CA TRP A 51 -5.16 -12.84 -28.28
C TRP A 51 -6.35 -13.40 -27.51
N SER A 52 -6.87 -14.55 -27.93
CA SER A 52 -7.99 -15.19 -27.26
C SER A 52 -7.74 -16.67 -27.02
N ASP A 53 -7.85 -17.10 -25.76
CA ASP A 53 -7.86 -18.52 -25.42
C ASP A 53 -9.19 -19.22 -25.80
N ASN A 54 -9.30 -20.49 -25.39
CA ASN A 54 -10.46 -21.34 -25.67
C ASN A 54 -11.57 -21.27 -24.62
N SER A 55 -11.55 -20.28 -23.70
CA SER A 55 -12.50 -20.22 -22.58
C SER A 55 -13.92 -19.74 -22.97
N GLY A 56 -14.06 -19.13 -24.15
CA GLY A 56 -15.34 -18.73 -24.72
C GLY A 56 -16.16 -19.92 -25.22
N LEU A 57 -16.71 -20.72 -24.30
CA LEU A 57 -17.38 -21.99 -24.63
C LEU A 57 -18.86 -21.85 -25.01
N LEU A 58 -19.50 -20.73 -24.64
CA LEU A 58 -20.91 -20.47 -24.94
C LEU A 58 -21.07 -19.51 -26.12
N PRO A 59 -22.09 -19.66 -26.97
CA PRO A 59 -22.35 -18.72 -28.08
C PRO A 59 -22.42 -17.25 -27.63
N SER A 60 -22.90 -16.99 -26.42
CA SER A 60 -23.03 -15.65 -25.84
C SER A 60 -21.71 -14.99 -25.46
N ASN A 61 -20.61 -15.75 -25.26
CA ASN A 61 -19.31 -15.22 -24.82
C ASN A 61 -18.13 -15.81 -25.59
N ARG A 62 -18.38 -16.42 -26.76
CA ARG A 62 -17.31 -17.07 -27.52
C ARG A 62 -16.35 -16.07 -28.16
N LEU A 63 -16.87 -14.94 -28.64
CA LEU A 63 -16.10 -13.91 -29.33
C LEU A 63 -15.35 -13.05 -28.32
N PHE A 64 -14.09 -12.77 -28.60
CA PHE A 64 -13.31 -11.78 -27.88
C PHE A 64 -12.83 -10.73 -28.88
N THR A 65 -13.36 -9.51 -28.76
CA THR A 65 -13.29 -8.49 -29.81
C THR A 65 -12.59 -7.25 -29.28
N SER A 66 -11.69 -6.68 -30.08
CA SER A 66 -11.10 -5.37 -29.81
C SER A 66 -12.19 -4.31 -29.63
N GLU A 67 -12.02 -3.41 -28.68
CA GLU A 67 -12.94 -2.31 -28.36
C GLU A 67 -12.50 -0.97 -28.93
N THR A 68 -11.20 -0.80 -29.26
CA THR A 68 -10.69 0.46 -29.83
C THR A 68 -9.45 0.27 -30.70
N ASN A 69 -9.06 1.34 -31.42
CA ASN A 69 -7.82 1.38 -32.20
C ASN A 69 -6.59 1.34 -31.27
N ASN A 70 -5.51 0.70 -31.72
CA ASN A 70 -4.23 0.57 -31.00
C ASN A 70 -4.32 -0.21 -29.66
N GLU A 71 -5.34 -1.04 -29.49
CA GLU A 71 -5.52 -1.86 -28.29
C GLU A 71 -4.66 -3.13 -28.31
N PHE A 72 -4.13 -3.52 -27.15
CA PHE A 72 -3.66 -4.89 -26.91
C PHE A 72 -4.65 -5.62 -26.00
N ALA A 73 -5.49 -6.46 -26.60
CA ALA A 73 -6.55 -7.21 -25.92
C ALA A 73 -6.13 -8.66 -25.70
N VAL A 74 -6.23 -9.15 -24.47
CA VAL A 74 -5.89 -10.54 -24.11
C VAL A 74 -7.00 -11.19 -23.30
N ARG A 75 -7.58 -12.28 -23.82
CA ARG A 75 -8.41 -13.21 -23.05
C ARG A 75 -7.62 -14.47 -22.74
N ALA A 76 -7.27 -14.64 -21.47
CA ALA A 76 -6.57 -15.80 -20.94
C ALA A 76 -7.19 -16.19 -19.59
N ALA A 77 -8.26 -16.98 -19.60
CA ALA A 77 -8.96 -17.44 -18.40
C ALA A 77 -8.09 -18.32 -17.48
N GLY A 78 -7.02 -18.90 -18.03
CA GLY A 78 -5.98 -19.58 -17.26
C GLY A 78 -4.94 -18.64 -16.60
N GLY A 79 -5.13 -17.33 -16.70
CA GLY A 79 -4.19 -16.32 -16.20
C GLY A 79 -3.16 -15.87 -17.24
N VAL A 80 -2.36 -14.86 -16.87
CA VAL A 80 -1.31 -14.25 -17.70
C VAL A 80 -0.01 -14.23 -16.91
N ARG A 81 1.11 -14.58 -17.55
CA ARG A 81 2.46 -14.42 -16.99
C ARG A 81 3.31 -13.56 -17.91
N LEU A 82 4.01 -12.58 -17.34
CA LEU A 82 5.06 -11.82 -18.00
C LEU A 82 6.36 -12.12 -17.29
N VAL A 83 7.22 -12.92 -17.93
CA VAL A 83 8.51 -13.35 -17.38
C VAL A 83 9.58 -12.41 -17.91
N THR A 84 10.35 -11.80 -17.00
CA THR A 84 11.43 -10.86 -17.35
C THR A 84 12.81 -11.40 -17.03
N ASN A 85 12.90 -12.51 -16.30
CA ASN A 85 14.14 -13.25 -16.08
C ASN A 85 13.86 -14.72 -15.77
N VAL A 86 14.83 -15.59 -16.08
CA VAL A 86 14.81 -17.04 -15.78
C VAL A 86 16.15 -17.49 -15.21
N ASN A 87 16.17 -18.59 -14.45
CA ASN A 87 17.41 -19.25 -14.02
C ASN A 87 18.00 -20.13 -15.14
N SER A 88 19.10 -20.84 -14.85
CA SER A 88 19.74 -21.78 -15.79
C SER A 88 18.84 -22.93 -16.24
N ASP A 89 17.84 -23.30 -15.43
CA ASP A 89 16.88 -24.37 -15.72
C ASP A 89 15.66 -23.86 -16.50
N GLY A 90 15.56 -22.55 -16.73
CA GLY A 90 14.46 -21.89 -17.42
C GLY A 90 13.28 -21.50 -16.53
N ASP A 91 13.40 -21.68 -15.20
CA ASP A 91 12.35 -21.28 -14.26
C ASP A 91 12.31 -19.76 -14.10
N PRO A 92 11.13 -19.12 -14.11
CA PRO A 92 10.99 -17.68 -13.90
C PRO A 92 11.55 -17.23 -12.54
N THR A 93 12.50 -16.30 -12.57
CA THR A 93 13.08 -15.68 -11.36
C THR A 93 12.61 -14.25 -11.13
N SER A 94 12.03 -13.61 -12.15
CA SER A 94 11.43 -12.28 -12.05
C SER A 94 10.31 -12.12 -13.07
N GLY A 95 9.30 -11.32 -12.71
CA GLY A 95 8.13 -11.09 -13.55
C GLY A 95 6.86 -10.83 -12.76
N VAL A 96 5.74 -10.80 -13.48
CA VAL A 96 4.40 -10.65 -12.90
C VAL A 96 3.46 -11.75 -13.40
N PHE A 97 2.53 -12.14 -12.54
CA PHE A 97 1.52 -13.15 -12.79
C PHE A 97 0.13 -12.62 -12.43
N LEU A 98 -0.81 -12.69 -13.35
CA LEU A 98 -2.23 -12.50 -13.10
C LEU A 98 -2.89 -13.88 -13.03
N ALA A 99 -3.38 -14.25 -11.85
CA ALA A 99 -3.99 -15.55 -11.62
C ALA A 99 -5.30 -15.73 -12.41
N PRO A 100 -5.72 -16.98 -12.71
CA PRO A 100 -7.07 -17.27 -13.19
C PRO A 100 -8.14 -16.57 -12.32
N GLY A 101 -8.98 -15.73 -12.92
CA GLY A 101 -10.00 -14.95 -12.20
C GLY A 101 -9.48 -13.86 -11.27
N GLY A 102 -8.16 -13.62 -11.24
CA GLY A 102 -7.55 -12.54 -10.48
C GLY A 102 -7.73 -11.18 -11.15
N SER A 103 -7.74 -10.12 -10.35
CA SER A 103 -7.86 -8.73 -10.79
C SER A 103 -6.61 -7.88 -10.54
N ALA A 104 -5.55 -8.46 -9.96
CA ALA A 104 -4.32 -7.77 -9.62
C ALA A 104 -3.08 -8.61 -9.95
N TRP A 105 -2.00 -7.94 -10.32
CA TRP A 105 -0.70 -8.56 -10.59
C TRP A 105 -0.04 -9.06 -9.31
N GLY A 106 0.34 -10.34 -9.27
CA GLY A 106 1.30 -10.89 -8.33
C GLY A 106 2.72 -10.74 -8.87
N SER A 107 3.53 -9.93 -8.22
CA SER A 107 4.97 -9.84 -8.52
C SER A 107 5.73 -10.97 -7.82
N VAL A 108 6.78 -11.51 -8.45
CA VAL A 108 7.65 -12.50 -7.80
C VAL A 108 8.21 -11.92 -6.49
N SER A 109 7.97 -12.61 -5.38
CA SER A 109 8.43 -12.19 -4.05
C SER A 109 8.86 -13.38 -3.18
N ASP A 110 9.34 -14.45 -3.80
CA ASP A 110 9.97 -15.57 -3.10
C ASP A 110 11.26 -15.09 -2.39
N ARG A 111 11.49 -15.55 -1.16
CA ARG A 111 12.73 -15.26 -0.42
C ARG A 111 13.96 -15.81 -1.14
N ASN A 112 13.84 -16.96 -1.80
CA ASN A 112 14.92 -17.60 -2.55
C ASN A 112 15.27 -16.84 -3.83
N ALA A 113 14.38 -15.98 -4.32
CA ALA A 113 14.64 -15.08 -5.45
C ALA A 113 15.32 -13.77 -5.02
N LYS A 114 15.58 -13.57 -3.72
CA LYS A 114 16.14 -12.33 -3.15
C LYS A 114 17.49 -12.59 -2.49
N MET A 115 18.37 -11.60 -2.56
CA MET A 115 19.66 -11.58 -1.89
C MET A 115 19.90 -10.22 -1.22
N ALA A 116 20.95 -10.10 -0.41
CA ALA A 116 21.27 -8.87 0.34
C ALA A 116 20.07 -8.31 1.13
N ILE A 117 19.42 -9.20 1.91
CA ILE A 117 18.22 -8.84 2.66
C ILE A 117 18.62 -8.09 3.93
N GLU A 118 18.22 -6.82 4.01
CA GLU A 118 18.39 -5.94 5.17
C GLU A 118 17.02 -5.51 5.71
N TYR A 119 16.94 -5.27 7.01
CA TYR A 119 15.71 -4.86 7.69
C TYR A 119 15.83 -3.39 8.11
N PRO A 120 15.06 -2.46 7.52
CA PRO A 120 15.14 -1.05 7.85
C PRO A 120 14.55 -0.79 9.24
N ALA A 121 15.01 0.27 9.91
CA ALA A 121 14.41 0.72 11.16
C ALA A 121 13.01 1.32 10.89
N PRO A 122 11.91 0.74 11.41
CA PRO A 122 10.55 1.18 11.06
C PRO A 122 10.28 2.66 11.35
N GLY A 123 10.84 3.20 12.44
CA GLY A 123 10.73 4.63 12.77
C GLY A 123 11.37 5.54 11.72
N GLN A 124 12.54 5.17 11.16
CA GLN A 124 13.17 5.96 10.10
C GLN A 124 12.36 5.93 8.80
N VAL A 125 11.76 4.77 8.49
CA VAL A 125 10.86 4.64 7.33
C VAL A 125 9.62 5.51 7.52
N LEU A 126 9.00 5.49 8.71
CA LEU A 126 7.88 6.38 9.02
C LEU A 126 8.25 7.85 8.83
N GLN A 127 9.38 8.30 9.37
CA GLN A 127 9.82 9.70 9.22
C GLN A 127 10.03 10.08 7.74
N SER A 128 10.56 9.15 6.94
CA SER A 128 10.72 9.37 5.49
C SER A 128 9.37 9.43 4.77
N VAL A 129 8.39 8.61 5.18
CA VAL A 129 7.01 8.69 4.65
C VAL A 129 6.33 10.00 5.04
N LEU A 130 6.52 10.48 6.27
CA LEU A 130 5.97 11.77 6.73
C LEU A 130 6.58 12.97 5.97
N ALA A 131 7.81 12.83 5.49
CA ALA A 131 8.48 13.84 4.66
C ALA A 131 8.11 13.74 3.16
N LEU A 132 7.51 12.64 2.71
CA LEU A 132 7.21 12.40 1.30
C LEU A 132 5.98 13.20 0.85
N PRO A 133 6.10 14.12 -0.14
CA PRO A 133 4.96 14.81 -0.70
C PRO A 133 4.00 13.83 -1.40
N ILE A 134 2.73 13.89 -1.04
CA ILE A 134 1.64 13.20 -1.74
C ILE A 134 0.80 14.25 -2.46
N ALA A 135 0.68 14.11 -3.78
CA ALA A 135 -0.03 15.05 -4.62
C ALA A 135 -1.15 14.37 -5.40
N GLU A 136 -2.17 15.14 -5.75
CA GLU A 136 -3.12 14.77 -6.78
C GLU A 136 -2.65 15.26 -8.15
N TYR A 137 -2.80 14.43 -9.18
CA TYR A 137 -2.36 14.77 -10.52
C TYR A 137 -3.22 14.11 -11.60
N SER A 138 -3.06 14.62 -12.82
CA SER A 138 -3.58 14.01 -14.05
C SER A 138 -2.41 13.80 -15.01
N TYR A 139 -2.41 12.71 -15.76
CA TYR A 139 -1.40 12.54 -16.82
C TYR A 139 -1.63 13.56 -17.95
N ARG A 140 -0.55 14.01 -18.60
CA ARG A 140 -0.68 14.94 -19.74
C ARG A 140 -1.43 14.34 -20.94
N SER A 141 -1.48 13.01 -21.02
CA SER A 141 -2.12 12.25 -22.09
C SER A 141 -3.57 11.84 -21.78
N GLN A 142 -4.13 12.26 -20.65
CA GLN A 142 -5.50 11.93 -20.28
C GLN A 142 -6.31 13.21 -20.03
N ASP A 143 -7.63 13.05 -19.91
CA ASP A 143 -8.52 14.12 -19.51
C ASP A 143 -8.22 14.60 -18.07
N GLU A 144 -8.22 15.92 -17.85
CA GLU A 144 -7.88 16.54 -16.56
C GLU A 144 -8.89 16.19 -15.44
N SER A 145 -10.13 15.82 -15.79
CA SER A 145 -11.12 15.34 -14.83
C SER A 145 -10.75 13.99 -14.21
N ILE A 146 -9.86 13.22 -14.84
CA ILE A 146 -9.34 11.97 -14.30
C ILE A 146 -8.21 12.32 -13.34
N ARG A 147 -8.47 12.15 -12.04
CA ARG A 147 -7.53 12.45 -10.95
C ARG A 147 -6.92 11.18 -10.37
N HIS A 148 -5.61 11.23 -10.15
CA HIS A 148 -4.80 10.21 -9.48
C HIS A 148 -4.17 10.82 -8.23
N MET A 149 -3.74 9.99 -7.30
CA MET A 149 -3.03 10.42 -6.09
C MET A 149 -1.79 9.55 -5.86
N GLY A 150 -0.68 10.18 -5.50
CA GLY A 150 0.55 9.47 -5.16
C GLY A 150 1.78 10.39 -5.11
N PRO A 151 2.94 9.84 -4.76
CA PRO A 151 4.19 10.59 -4.80
C PRO A 151 4.71 10.72 -6.23
N MET A 152 5.48 11.78 -6.46
CA MET A 152 6.33 11.87 -7.65
C MET A 152 7.58 11.01 -7.44
N ALA A 153 8.06 10.34 -8.49
CA ALA A 153 9.22 9.46 -8.41
C ALA A 153 10.49 10.20 -7.98
N GLN A 154 10.61 11.47 -8.37
CA GLN A 154 11.74 12.35 -8.06
C GLN A 154 11.78 12.79 -6.59
N ASP A 155 10.63 12.79 -5.90
CA ASP A 155 10.58 13.03 -4.45
C ASP A 155 10.76 11.71 -3.68
N PHE A 156 10.25 10.61 -4.24
CA PHE A 156 10.35 9.27 -3.67
C PHE A 156 11.80 8.75 -3.64
N PHE A 157 12.51 8.83 -4.76
CA PHE A 157 13.81 8.18 -4.92
C PHE A 157 14.88 8.71 -3.95
N PRO A 158 15.03 10.03 -3.71
CA PRO A 158 15.99 10.54 -2.73
C PRO A 158 15.72 10.10 -1.28
N LEU A 159 14.47 9.82 -0.91
CA LEU A 159 14.10 9.42 0.45
C LEU A 159 14.33 7.93 0.71
N PHE A 160 14.10 7.07 -0.29
CA PHE A 160 14.14 5.61 -0.09
C PHE A 160 15.25 4.89 -0.86
N GLY A 161 15.73 5.45 -1.96
CA GLY A 161 16.73 4.82 -2.84
C GLY A 161 16.25 3.50 -3.47
N LEU A 162 14.95 3.27 -3.58
CA LEU A 162 14.37 2.01 -4.08
C LEU A 162 13.84 2.15 -5.51
N GLY A 163 14.15 1.16 -6.36
CA GLY A 163 13.70 1.10 -7.75
C GLY A 163 14.85 1.20 -8.75
N GLU A 164 14.54 1.04 -10.03
CA GLU A 164 15.55 0.99 -11.09
C GLU A 164 16.01 2.39 -11.56
N ASN A 165 15.22 3.44 -11.28
CA ASN A 165 15.55 4.84 -11.61
C ASN A 165 14.63 5.84 -10.89
N GLU A 166 14.96 7.13 -11.02
CA GLU A 166 14.24 8.29 -10.45
C GLU A 166 12.92 8.66 -11.16
N LEU A 167 12.47 7.89 -12.15
CA LEU A 167 11.29 8.21 -12.96
C LEU A 167 10.13 7.22 -12.76
N ARG A 168 10.31 6.22 -11.89
CA ARG A 168 9.32 5.15 -11.68
C ARG A 168 9.23 4.77 -10.21
N VAL A 169 8.00 4.57 -9.74
CA VAL A 169 7.73 4.02 -8.42
C VAL A 169 7.08 2.65 -8.59
N ASN A 170 7.70 1.63 -8.02
CA ASN A 170 7.17 0.26 -8.06
C ASN A 170 6.11 0.06 -6.97
N ALA A 171 4.98 -0.56 -7.32
CA ALA A 171 3.88 -0.82 -6.39
C ALA A 171 4.29 -1.72 -5.20
N VAL A 172 5.21 -2.68 -5.41
CA VAL A 172 5.75 -3.52 -4.33
C VAL A 172 6.55 -2.68 -3.33
N ASN A 173 7.32 -1.71 -3.82
CA ASN A 173 8.10 -0.81 -2.96
C ASN A 173 7.17 0.05 -2.11
N LEU A 174 6.12 0.63 -2.71
CA LEU A 174 5.11 1.40 -1.98
C LEU A 174 4.43 0.55 -0.89
N ALA A 175 4.05 -0.69 -1.21
CA ALA A 175 3.42 -1.59 -0.25
C ALA A 175 4.38 -1.95 0.91
N GLY A 176 5.63 -2.27 0.61
CA GLY A 176 6.65 -2.56 1.63
C GLY A 176 6.93 -1.38 2.55
N ILE A 177 7.07 -0.18 1.99
CA ILE A 177 7.25 1.07 2.75
C ILE A 177 6.04 1.34 3.63
N SER A 178 4.83 1.17 3.10
CA SER A 178 3.59 1.39 3.87
C SER A 178 3.52 0.46 5.09
N LEU A 179 3.85 -0.82 4.92
CA LEU A 179 3.88 -1.78 6.02
C LEU A 179 4.94 -1.43 7.07
N ALA A 180 6.14 -1.04 6.65
CA ALA A 180 7.21 -0.63 7.56
C ALA A 180 6.86 0.67 8.31
N ALA A 181 6.24 1.65 7.63
CA ALA A 181 5.76 2.87 8.27
C ALA A 181 4.65 2.59 9.29
N ILE A 182 3.73 1.66 9.02
CA ILE A 182 2.71 1.21 9.98
C ILE A 182 3.37 0.60 11.23
N GLN A 183 4.42 -0.19 11.06
CA GLN A 183 5.18 -0.72 12.20
C GLN A 183 5.85 0.41 13.00
N GLY A 184 6.42 1.42 12.32
CA GLY A 184 6.98 2.61 12.97
C GLY A 184 5.94 3.37 13.78
N LEU A 185 4.75 3.59 13.20
CA LEU A 185 3.65 4.30 13.84
C LEU A 185 3.15 3.56 15.08
N HIS A 186 3.06 2.24 15.01
CA HIS A 186 2.69 1.44 16.16
C HIS A 186 3.70 1.57 17.31
N ALA A 187 5.00 1.61 17.00
CA ALA A 187 6.04 1.78 18.02
C ALA A 187 5.97 3.16 18.71
N GLU A 188 5.73 4.23 17.94
CA GLU A 188 5.51 5.58 18.51
C GLU A 188 4.27 5.60 19.41
N LEU A 189 3.16 5.00 18.97
CA LEU A 189 1.92 4.91 19.73
C LEU A 189 2.09 4.18 21.08
N GLU A 190 2.82 3.07 21.10
CA GLU A 190 3.08 2.33 22.34
C GLU A 190 3.99 3.14 23.31
N SER A 191 4.98 3.86 22.77
CA SER A 191 5.82 4.77 23.56
C SER A 191 5.00 5.89 24.21
N GLU A 192 4.08 6.50 23.45
CA GLU A 192 3.18 7.53 23.98
C GLU A 192 2.21 6.97 25.04
N ARG A 193 1.68 5.76 24.83
CA ARG A 193 0.82 5.07 25.82
C ARG A 193 1.56 4.82 27.12
N ALA A 194 2.80 4.32 27.07
CA ALA A 194 3.63 4.11 28.24
C ALA A 194 3.91 5.43 28.98
N THR A 195 4.18 6.50 28.23
CA THR A 195 4.38 7.85 28.80
C THR A 195 3.12 8.35 29.50
N ASN A 196 1.95 8.22 28.87
CA ASN A 196 0.68 8.63 29.45
C ASN A 196 0.32 7.84 30.72
N GLN A 197 0.58 6.53 30.74
CA GLN A 197 0.39 5.70 31.94
C GLN A 197 1.29 6.15 33.08
N ARG A 198 2.57 6.41 32.79
CA ARG A 198 3.52 6.92 33.78
C ARG A 198 3.08 8.27 34.34
N LEU A 199 2.74 9.23 33.48
CA LEU A 199 2.29 10.55 33.90
C LEU A 199 0.99 10.48 34.71
N SER A 200 0.07 9.60 34.34
CA SER A 200 -1.17 9.37 35.10
C SER A 200 -0.87 8.80 36.50
N GLY A 201 0.09 7.88 36.61
CA GLY A 201 0.57 7.37 37.89
C GLY A 201 1.24 8.44 38.76
N GLU A 202 2.12 9.25 38.19
CA GLU A 202 2.77 10.38 38.88
C GLU A 202 1.74 11.41 39.37
N LEU A 203 0.73 11.72 38.54
CA LEU A 203 -0.34 12.65 38.89
C LEU A 203 -1.23 12.09 40.00
N ALA A 204 -1.54 10.80 40.00
CA ALA A 204 -2.26 10.14 41.08
C ALA A 204 -1.46 10.19 42.40
N ALA A 205 -0.15 9.91 42.34
CA ALA A 205 0.73 9.98 43.50
C ALA A 205 0.86 11.41 44.04
N LEU A 206 0.95 12.41 43.17
CA LEU A 206 1.03 13.81 43.57
C LEU A 206 -0.27 14.28 44.23
N ARG A 207 -1.43 13.88 43.68
CA ARG A 207 -2.74 14.16 44.30
C ARG A 207 -2.83 13.56 45.70
N ALA A 208 -2.43 12.31 45.88
CA ALA A 208 -2.40 11.66 47.19
C ALA A 208 -1.51 12.42 48.20
N ARG A 209 -0.35 12.94 47.76
CA ARG A 209 0.52 13.77 48.62
C ARG A 209 -0.09 15.11 48.97
N VAL A 210 -0.81 15.74 48.03
CA VAL A 210 -1.53 17.00 48.29
C VAL A 210 -2.63 16.76 49.33
N ASP A 211 -3.40 15.67 49.18
CA ASP A 211 -4.44 15.30 50.12
C ASP A 211 -3.85 15.00 51.52
N GLU A 212 -2.74 14.24 51.59
CA GLU A 212 -2.03 13.97 52.84
C GLU A 212 -1.52 15.25 53.52
N MET A 213 -0.90 16.15 52.75
CA MET A 213 -0.41 17.43 53.25
C MET A 213 -1.56 18.31 53.77
N SER A 214 -2.70 18.30 53.09
CA SER A 214 -3.90 19.02 53.52
C SER A 214 -4.45 18.46 54.84
N ALA A 215 -4.43 17.13 55.02
CA ALA A 215 -4.83 16.48 56.27
C ALA A 215 -3.87 16.82 57.42
N GLN A 216 -2.55 16.79 57.17
CA GLN A 216 -1.53 17.18 58.15
C GLN A 216 -1.66 18.65 58.56
N GLN A 217 -1.99 19.54 57.61
CA GLN A 217 -2.26 20.95 57.91
C GLN A 217 -3.49 21.12 58.81
N ALA A 218 -4.57 20.37 58.55
CA ALA A 218 -5.76 20.38 59.39
C ALA A 218 -5.47 19.89 60.82
N GLU A 219 -4.75 18.77 60.96
CA GLU A 219 -4.33 18.24 62.26
C GLU A 219 -3.43 19.23 63.02
N THR A 220 -2.47 19.84 62.32
CA THR A 220 -1.59 20.86 62.93
C THR A 220 -2.38 22.07 63.42
N SER A 221 -3.41 22.49 62.68
CA SER A 221 -4.30 23.57 63.11
C SER A 221 -5.05 23.19 64.38
N GLU A 222 -5.61 21.97 64.45
CA GLU A 222 -6.31 21.49 65.63
C GLU A 222 -5.39 21.39 66.85
N LEU A 223 -4.17 20.89 66.67
CA LEU A 223 -3.18 20.81 67.74
C LEU A 223 -2.78 22.20 68.25
N LYS A 224 -2.62 23.20 67.37
CA LYS A 224 -2.39 24.60 67.77
C LYS A 224 -3.55 25.15 68.60
N ASP A 225 -4.79 24.89 68.19
CA ASP A 225 -5.97 25.32 68.94
C ASP A 225 -6.05 24.65 70.32
N ARG A 226 -5.70 23.36 70.40
CA ARG A 226 -5.63 22.61 71.68
C ARG A 226 -4.55 23.17 72.60
N LEU A 227 -3.38 23.47 72.05
CA LEU A 227 -2.27 24.05 72.81
C LEU A 227 -2.66 25.42 73.37
N ALA A 228 -3.24 26.30 72.56
CA ALA A 228 -3.72 27.61 73.00
C ALA A 228 -4.75 27.50 74.14
N ARG A 229 -5.66 26.51 74.08
CA ARG A 229 -6.60 26.23 75.17
C ARG A 229 -5.90 25.78 76.45
N LEU A 230 -4.90 24.91 76.36
CA LEU A 230 -4.12 24.44 77.52
C LEU A 230 -3.31 25.57 78.15
N GLU A 231 -2.66 26.40 77.33
CA GLU A 231 -1.91 27.57 77.76
C GLU A 231 -2.79 28.57 78.53
N ALA A 232 -4.01 28.82 78.04
CA ALA A 232 -4.99 29.67 78.74
C ALA A 232 -5.35 29.11 80.14
N VAL A 233 -5.58 27.80 80.26
CA VAL A 233 -5.91 27.16 81.55
C VAL A 233 -4.74 27.21 82.55
N LEU A 234 -3.50 27.07 82.07
CA LEU A 234 -2.31 27.12 82.92
C LEU A 234 -1.98 28.53 83.42
N LEU A 235 -2.26 29.56 82.61
CA LEU A 235 -1.99 30.96 82.95
C LEU A 235 -3.07 31.57 83.88
N ASP A 236 -4.32 31.08 83.83
CA ASP A 236 -5.41 31.51 84.71
C ASP A 236 -5.61 30.61 85.97
N GLY A 237 -4.74 29.61 86.19
CA GLY A 237 -4.78 28.74 87.36
C GLY A 237 -4.35 29.45 88.66
N PRO A 238 -4.95 29.13 89.83
CA PRO A 238 -4.70 29.85 91.07
C PRO A 238 -3.22 29.79 91.46
N SER A 239 -2.60 30.96 91.61
CA SER A 239 -1.27 31.16 92.21
C SER A 239 -1.15 30.31 93.48
N VAL A 240 -0.36 29.23 93.41
CA VAL A 240 0.08 28.48 94.58
C VAL A 240 1.14 29.33 95.27
N ALA A 241 0.70 30.38 95.94
CA ALA A 241 1.48 31.08 96.97
C ALA A 241 1.42 30.20 98.22
N GLY A 242 2.35 29.26 98.30
CA GLY A 242 2.63 28.52 99.52
C GLY A 242 3.37 29.40 100.52
N LYS A 243 2.77 29.52 101.71
CA LYS A 243 3.32 29.70 103.07
C LYS A 243 4.50 30.66 103.29
#